data_AF-A0A9X2LHP8-F1
#
_entry.id   AF-A0A9X2LHP8-F1
#
_cell.length_a   1.000
_cell.length_b   1.000
_cell.length_c   1.000
_cell.angle_alpha   90.00
_cell.angle_beta   90.00
_cell.angle_gamma   90.00
#
_symmetry.space_group_name_H-M   'P 1'
#
loop_
_entity.id
_entity.type
_entity.pdbx_description
1 polymer ?
#
loop_
_entity_poly.entity_id
_entity_poly.type
_entity_poly.pdbx_seq_one_letter_code
_entity_poly.pdbx_strand_id
1 'polypeptide(L)'
;MTASASPLPVLPDERLAAGAARLTTRHTGRFGPETVQRLLVDSYACLAAVARVRTHLVVLAERLTAERLDVLAHSESAVGERPVRVLFVCSRGAGRSQSAAALLARRADERMAVSCAGTTPAAEVEPGVVVSWQKRERDEIGTHITGLPDTLPASP
;
A
#
# COMPACT_ATOMS: atom_id res chain seq x y z
N MET A 1 19.72 12.05 24.86
CA MET A 1 18.67 11.77 23.86
C MET A 1 19.07 12.44 22.56
N THR A 2 19.79 11.72 21.70
CA THR A 2 20.13 12.17 20.35
C THR A 2 19.88 10.96 19.46
N ALA A 3 18.70 10.93 18.83
CA ALA A 3 18.43 9.96 17.79
C ALA A 3 19.34 10.32 16.60
N SER A 4 20.38 9.52 16.41
CA SER A 4 21.23 9.58 15.22
C SER A 4 20.34 9.30 14.01
N ALA A 5 20.10 10.32 13.19
CA ALA A 5 19.51 10.14 11.88
C ALA A 5 20.51 9.35 11.05
N SER A 6 20.28 8.04 10.96
CA SER A 6 21.03 7.19 10.05
C SER A 6 20.84 7.76 8.64
N PRO A 7 21.90 8.06 7.88
CA PRO A 7 21.74 8.60 6.54
C PRO A 7 20.99 7.56 5.70
N LEU A 8 19.84 7.97 5.16
CA LEU A 8 19.05 7.15 4.26
C LEU A 8 19.98 6.63 3.15
N PRO A 9 19.97 5.33 2.82
CA PRO A 9 20.82 4.80 1.78
C PRO A 9 20.42 5.42 0.44
N VAL A 10 21.32 6.17 -0.19
CA VAL A 10 21.15 6.70 -1.55
C VAL A 10 21.14 5.51 -2.52
N LEU A 11 19.98 5.20 -3.08
CA LEU A 11 19.79 4.25 -4.19
C LEU A 11 18.70 4.80 -5.13
N PRO A 12 18.89 4.68 -6.46
CA PRO A 12 19.24 5.77 -7.36
C PRO A 12 18.09 6.76 -7.62
N ASP A 13 18.36 8.05 -7.41
CA ASP A 13 17.42 9.16 -7.65
C ASP A 13 16.70 9.05 -9.00
N GLU A 14 17.40 8.61 -10.05
CA GLU A 14 16.83 8.52 -11.40
C GLU A 14 15.68 7.50 -11.52
N ARG A 15 15.76 6.35 -10.85
CA ARG A 15 14.69 5.34 -10.95
C ARG A 15 13.45 5.77 -10.17
N LEU A 16 13.65 6.33 -8.98
CA LEU A 16 12.55 6.89 -8.19
C LEU A 16 11.94 8.12 -8.87
N ALA A 17 12.76 8.99 -9.46
CA ALA A 17 12.28 10.13 -10.25
C ALA A 17 11.48 9.68 -11.48
N ALA A 18 11.94 8.65 -12.18
CA ALA A 18 11.19 8.05 -13.28
C ALA A 18 9.86 7.43 -12.80
N GLY A 19 9.84 6.79 -11.63
CA GLY A 19 8.63 6.31 -10.98
C GLY A 19 7.65 7.43 -10.63
N ALA A 20 8.16 8.51 -10.03
CA ALA A 20 7.37 9.70 -9.70
C ALA A 20 6.74 10.30 -10.97
N ALA A 21 7.52 10.49 -12.04
CA ALA A 21 7.01 11.02 -13.30
C ALA A 21 5.89 10.14 -13.91
N ARG A 22 6.05 8.81 -13.87
CA ARG A 22 5.00 7.87 -14.31
C ARG A 22 3.72 8.01 -13.49
N LEU A 23 3.85 8.08 -12.16
CA LEU A 23 2.70 8.21 -11.26
C LEU A 23 2.02 9.58 -11.42
N THR A 24 2.77 10.67 -11.55
CA THR A 24 2.22 12.01 -11.82
C THR A 24 1.43 12.02 -13.13
N THR A 25 1.96 11.40 -14.18
CA THR A 25 1.25 11.29 -15.47
C THR A 25 -0.07 10.51 -15.29
N ARG A 26 -0.05 9.40 -14.55
CA ARG A 26 -1.24 8.58 -14.30
C ARG A 26 -2.32 9.30 -13.49
N HIS A 27 -1.94 10.21 -12.59
CA HIS A 27 -2.84 10.95 -11.71
C HIS A 27 -2.96 12.43 -12.07
N THR A 28 -2.71 12.77 -13.34
CA THR A 28 -2.79 14.16 -13.84
C THR A 28 -4.18 14.74 -13.59
N GLY A 29 -4.23 16.00 -13.14
CA GLY A 29 -5.47 16.70 -12.79
C GLY A 29 -6.03 16.36 -11.41
N ARG A 30 -5.43 15.41 -10.68
CA ARG A 30 -5.83 15.06 -9.31
C ARG A 30 -4.76 15.35 -8.27
N PHE A 31 -3.52 14.96 -8.53
CA PHE A 31 -2.39 15.19 -7.63
C PHE A 31 -1.23 15.89 -8.36
N GLY A 32 -0.63 16.88 -7.69
CA GLY A 32 0.57 17.57 -8.19
C GLY A 32 1.83 16.70 -8.09
N PRO A 33 2.86 16.99 -8.89
CA PRO A 33 4.13 16.23 -8.89
C PRO A 33 4.80 16.19 -7.52
N GLU A 34 4.74 17.26 -6.75
CA GLU A 34 5.36 17.36 -5.41
C GLU A 34 4.70 16.38 -4.43
N THR A 35 3.37 16.25 -4.48
CA THR A 35 2.62 15.30 -3.63
C THR A 35 2.98 13.87 -3.98
N VAL A 36 3.01 13.53 -5.26
CA VAL A 36 3.37 12.19 -5.75
C VAL A 36 4.80 11.84 -5.35
N GLN A 37 5.74 12.77 -5.54
CA GLN A 37 7.15 12.56 -5.19
C GLN A 37 7.33 12.33 -3.69
N ARG A 38 6.73 13.17 -2.83
CA ARG A 38 6.81 13.01 -1.38
C ARG A 38 6.25 11.65 -0.95
N LEU A 39 5.08 11.28 -1.46
CA LEU A 39 4.43 10.02 -1.12
C LEU A 39 5.24 8.81 -1.60
N LEU A 40 5.92 8.90 -2.75
CA LEU A 40 6.81 7.86 -3.25
C LEU A 40 8.04 7.66 -2.36
N VAL A 41 8.67 8.77 -1.96
CA VAL A 41 9.82 8.74 -1.04
C VAL A 41 9.43 8.13 0.30
N ASP A 42 8.28 8.54 0.86
CA ASP A 42 7.77 7.98 2.12
C ASP A 42 7.48 6.48 1.98
N SER A 43 6.83 6.07 0.90
CA SER A 43 6.51 4.66 0.64
C SER A 43 7.77 3.80 0.48
N TYR A 44 8.79 4.33 -0.19
CA TYR A 44 10.09 3.70 -0.28
C TYR A 44 10.75 3.55 1.09
N ALA A 45 10.75 4.60 1.91
CA ALA A 45 11.34 4.58 3.25
C ALA A 45 10.66 3.56 4.17
N CYS A 46 9.32 3.50 4.16
CA CYS A 46 8.55 2.51 4.92
C CYS A 46 8.92 1.07 4.55
N LEU A 47 9.02 0.77 3.25
CA LEU A 47 9.40 -0.57 2.80
C LEU A 47 10.88 -0.86 3.10
N ALA A 48 11.77 0.11 2.93
CA ALA A 48 13.21 -0.03 3.17
C ALA A 48 13.52 -0.40 4.62
N ALA A 49 12.71 0.07 5.57
CA ALA A 49 12.88 -0.17 7.01
C ALA A 49 12.70 -1.65 7.40
N VAL A 50 11.88 -2.40 6.65
CA VAL A 50 11.53 -3.81 6.99
C VAL A 50 12.00 -4.82 5.93
N ALA A 51 12.37 -4.37 4.74
CA ALA A 51 12.73 -5.25 3.63
C ALA A 51 14.07 -5.97 3.85
N ARG A 52 14.03 -7.30 3.81
CA ARG A 52 15.24 -8.15 3.77
C ARG A 52 15.91 -8.17 2.40
N VAL A 53 15.14 -8.01 1.31
CA VAL A 53 15.61 -8.02 -0.07
C VAL A 53 15.31 -6.67 -0.72
N ARG A 54 16.34 -6.01 -1.27
CA ARG A 54 16.23 -4.65 -1.83
C ARG A 54 16.08 -4.59 -3.35
N THR A 55 16.27 -5.70 -4.05
CA THR A 55 16.27 -5.77 -5.53
C THR A 55 14.99 -5.21 -6.17
N HIS A 56 13.84 -5.43 -5.54
CA HIS A 56 12.53 -5.01 -6.06
C HIS A 56 11.94 -3.80 -5.32
N LEU A 57 12.72 -3.15 -4.45
CA LEU A 57 12.20 -2.16 -3.50
C LEU A 57 11.56 -0.94 -4.21
N VAL A 58 12.17 -0.45 -5.29
CA VAL A 58 11.64 0.68 -6.08
C VAL A 58 10.28 0.33 -6.71
N VAL A 59 10.17 -0.86 -7.30
CA VAL A 59 8.91 -1.31 -7.94
C VAL A 59 7.81 -1.48 -6.90
N LEU A 60 8.15 -2.03 -5.73
CA LEU A 60 7.22 -2.17 -4.61
C LEU A 60 6.80 -0.80 -4.06
N ALA A 61 7.73 0.17 -3.99
CA ALA A 61 7.43 1.53 -3.56
C ALA A 61 6.49 2.25 -4.55
N GLU A 62 6.70 2.11 -5.86
CA GLU A 62 5.78 2.65 -6.87
C GLU A 62 4.38 2.05 -6.73
N ARG A 63 4.29 0.73 -6.53
CA ARG A 63 3.01 0.04 -6.32
C ARG A 63 2.30 0.54 -5.05
N LEU A 64 3.01 0.59 -3.92
CA LEU A 64 2.45 1.08 -2.67
C LEU A 64 2.00 2.54 -2.80
N THR A 65 2.76 3.36 -3.55
CA THR A 65 2.40 4.75 -3.78
C THR A 65 1.12 4.87 -4.61
N ALA A 66 0.97 4.08 -5.65
CA ALA A 66 -0.28 4.02 -6.43
C ALA A 66 -1.46 3.62 -5.54
N GLU A 67 -1.30 2.58 -4.71
CA GLU A 67 -2.34 2.14 -3.76
C GLU A 67 -2.71 3.27 -2.76
N ARG A 68 -1.73 4.02 -2.25
CA ARG A 68 -1.97 5.17 -1.36
C ARG A 68 -2.65 6.34 -2.06
N LEU A 69 -2.28 6.65 -3.30
CA LEU A 69 -2.94 7.70 -4.11
C LEU A 69 -4.39 7.33 -4.40
N ASP A 70 -4.68 6.07 -4.69
CA ASP A 70 -6.05 5.58 -4.91
C ASP A 70 -6.91 5.69 -3.64
N VAL A 71 -6.31 5.47 -2.46
CA VAL A 71 -7.00 5.68 -1.17
C VAL A 71 -7.26 7.17 -0.91
N LEU A 72 -6.28 8.04 -1.13
CA LEU A 72 -6.46 9.50 -0.97
C LEU A 72 -7.54 10.03 -1.91
N ALA A 73 -7.48 9.60 -3.17
CA ALA A 73 -8.50 9.89 -4.16
C ALA A 73 -9.90 9.48 -3.65
N HIS A 74 -10.01 8.26 -3.12
CA HIS A 74 -11.27 7.78 -2.57
C HIS A 74 -11.80 8.65 -1.41
N SER A 75 -10.93 9.12 -0.51
CA SER A 75 -11.34 9.98 0.61
C SER A 75 -11.81 11.37 0.18
N GLU A 76 -11.26 11.92 -0.91
CA GLU A 76 -11.65 13.23 -1.46
C GLU A 76 -12.92 13.17 -2.32
N SER A 77 -13.37 11.97 -2.70
CA SER A 77 -14.53 11.80 -3.59
C SER A 77 -15.85 11.96 -2.83
N ALA A 78 -16.84 12.58 -3.50
CA ALA A 78 -18.17 12.80 -2.95
C ALA A 78 -18.86 11.48 -2.56
N VAL A 79 -19.74 11.56 -1.55
CA VAL A 79 -20.54 10.42 -1.10
C VAL A 79 -21.53 10.05 -2.21
N GLY A 80 -21.41 8.84 -2.78
CA GLY A 80 -22.25 8.34 -3.87
C GLY A 80 -21.50 8.07 -5.18
N GLU A 81 -20.36 8.73 -5.40
CA GLU A 81 -19.51 8.52 -6.58
C GLU A 81 -18.38 7.50 -6.35
N ARG A 82 -18.24 7.03 -5.09
CA ARG A 82 -17.09 6.24 -4.64
C ARG A 82 -17.48 4.78 -4.37
N PRO A 83 -16.67 3.80 -4.82
CA PRO A 83 -16.91 2.38 -4.55
C PRO A 83 -16.83 2.09 -3.04
N VAL A 84 -17.64 1.18 -2.52
CA VAL A 84 -17.59 0.78 -1.10
C VAL A 84 -16.22 0.17 -0.81
N ARG A 85 -15.47 0.76 0.12
CA ARG A 85 -14.18 0.20 0.57
C ARG A 85 -14.34 -0.54 1.89
N VAL A 86 -13.82 -1.77 1.96
CA VAL A 86 -13.78 -2.58 3.18
C VAL A 86 -12.33 -2.90 3.54
N LEU A 87 -11.97 -2.62 4.80
CA LEU A 87 -10.65 -2.92 5.36
C LEU A 87 -10.77 -3.93 6.50
N PHE A 88 -10.10 -5.08 6.37
CA PHE A 88 -9.97 -6.05 7.46
C PHE A 88 -8.65 -5.86 8.20
N VAL A 89 -8.70 -5.70 9.52
CA VAL A 89 -7.50 -5.48 10.34
C VAL A 89 -7.28 -6.64 11.31
N CYS A 90 -6.04 -7.11 11.41
CA CYS A 90 -5.61 -7.96 12.52
C CYS A 90 -4.21 -7.54 12.99
N SER A 91 -3.63 -8.23 13.99
CA SER A 91 -2.30 -7.85 14.47
C SER A 91 -1.23 -8.01 13.39
N ARG A 92 -1.11 -9.21 12.81
CA ARG A 92 0.00 -9.55 11.91
C ARG A 92 -0.22 -9.18 10.45
N GLY A 93 -1.47 -8.99 10.01
CA GLY A 93 -1.82 -8.81 8.59
C GLY A 93 -1.55 -10.04 7.71
N ALA A 94 -1.22 -11.19 8.30
CA ALA A 94 -0.76 -12.40 7.60
C ALA A 94 -1.72 -13.60 7.73
N GLY A 95 -2.87 -13.41 8.39
CA GLY A 95 -3.73 -14.51 8.86
C GLY A 95 -5.22 -14.28 8.60
N ARG A 96 -5.98 -14.12 9.68
CA ARG A 96 -7.46 -14.01 9.64
C ARG A 96 -7.97 -12.83 8.81
N SER A 97 -7.36 -11.66 8.92
CA SER A 97 -7.80 -10.49 8.15
C SER A 97 -7.62 -10.70 6.65
N GLN A 98 -6.56 -11.39 6.25
CA GLN A 98 -6.30 -11.75 4.85
C GLN A 98 -7.30 -12.81 4.36
N SER A 99 -7.64 -13.77 5.22
CA SER A 99 -8.68 -14.76 4.92
C SER A 99 -10.06 -14.13 4.72
N ALA A 100 -10.43 -13.21 5.60
CA ALA A 100 -11.70 -12.49 5.50
C ALA A 100 -11.75 -11.58 4.25
N ALA A 101 -10.67 -10.83 3.99
CA ALA A 101 -10.57 -9.96 2.82
C ALA A 101 -10.77 -10.73 1.52
N ALA A 102 -10.11 -11.86 1.38
CA ALA A 102 -10.19 -12.60 0.14
C ALA A 102 -11.49 -13.41 0.00
N LEU A 103 -12.10 -13.88 1.10
CA LEU A 103 -13.48 -14.41 1.05
C LEU A 103 -14.52 -13.37 0.62
N LEU A 104 -14.36 -12.12 1.04
CA LEU A 104 -15.24 -11.01 0.63
C LEU A 104 -14.98 -10.61 -0.82
N ALA A 105 -13.71 -10.55 -1.26
CA ALA A 105 -13.37 -10.24 -2.65
C ALA A 105 -14.04 -11.19 -3.65
N ARG A 106 -14.19 -12.48 -3.31
CA ARG A 106 -14.93 -13.45 -4.13
C ARG A 106 -16.42 -13.15 -4.32
N ARG A 107 -16.99 -12.31 -3.45
CA ARG A 107 -18.41 -11.91 -3.45
C ARG A 107 -18.60 -10.44 -3.80
N ALA A 108 -17.52 -9.67 -3.87
CA ALA A 108 -17.55 -8.26 -4.22
C ALA A 108 -17.96 -8.12 -5.70
N ASP A 109 -18.84 -7.15 -5.97
CA ASP A 109 -19.06 -6.65 -7.33
C ASP A 109 -18.02 -5.57 -7.66
N GLU A 110 -18.05 -5.02 -8.87
CA GLU A 110 -17.10 -3.98 -9.30
C GLU A 110 -17.20 -2.67 -8.51
N ARG A 111 -18.22 -2.51 -7.66
CA ARG A 111 -18.41 -1.33 -6.81
C ARG A 111 -17.85 -1.51 -5.41
N MET A 112 -17.22 -2.64 -5.10
CA MET A 112 -16.60 -2.87 -3.80
C MET A 112 -15.09 -3.17 -3.94
N ALA A 113 -14.27 -2.41 -3.21
CA ALA A 113 -12.85 -2.65 -3.08
C ALA A 113 -12.53 -3.19 -1.69
N VAL A 114 -11.82 -4.32 -1.62
CA VAL A 114 -11.51 -5.04 -0.38
C VAL A 114 -10.01 -5.05 -0.13
N SER A 115 -9.60 -4.81 1.11
CA SER A 115 -8.20 -4.77 1.53
C SER A 115 -8.01 -5.32 2.94
N CYS A 116 -6.77 -5.63 3.33
CA CYS A 116 -6.42 -5.97 4.71
C CYS A 116 -5.15 -5.28 5.19
N ALA A 117 -5.03 -5.07 6.50
CA ALA A 117 -3.85 -4.48 7.14
C ALA A 117 -3.46 -5.20 8.45
N GLY A 118 -2.19 -5.03 8.84
CA GLY A 118 -1.64 -5.46 10.13
C GLY A 118 -1.30 -4.25 11.02
N THR A 119 -1.59 -4.32 12.32
CA THR A 119 -1.10 -3.29 13.28
C THR A 119 0.37 -3.53 13.69
N THR A 120 0.83 -4.77 13.59
CA THR A 120 2.23 -5.19 13.77
C THR A 120 2.57 -6.19 12.66
N PRO A 121 2.80 -5.68 11.43
CA PRO A 121 3.02 -6.49 10.23
C PRO A 121 4.00 -7.64 10.43
N ALA A 122 3.61 -8.85 10.03
CA ALA A 122 4.57 -9.94 9.85
C ALA A 122 5.45 -9.68 8.63
N ALA A 123 6.59 -10.39 8.55
CA ALA A 123 7.45 -10.34 7.38
C ALA A 123 6.86 -11.10 6.17
N GLU A 124 6.05 -12.13 6.44
CA GLU A 124 5.54 -13.06 5.44
C GLU A 124 4.11 -13.49 5.79
N VAL A 125 3.33 -13.84 4.77
CA VAL A 125 1.96 -14.35 4.91
C VAL A 125 2.01 -15.78 5.48
N GLU A 126 1.07 -16.13 6.35
CA GLU A 126 0.99 -17.49 6.91
C GLU A 126 0.81 -18.52 5.77
N PRO A 127 1.65 -19.58 5.68
CA PRO A 127 1.63 -20.51 4.55
C PRO A 127 0.24 -21.12 4.33
N GLY A 128 -0.46 -21.49 5.40
CA GLY A 128 -1.82 -22.07 5.32
C GLY A 128 -2.86 -21.13 4.71
N VAL A 129 -2.64 -19.81 4.81
CA VAL A 129 -3.44 -18.80 4.11
C VAL A 129 -3.07 -18.83 2.62
N VAL A 130 -1.78 -18.78 2.26
CA VAL A 130 -1.31 -18.78 0.86
C VAL A 130 -1.84 -19.95 0.02
N VAL A 131 -1.85 -21.17 0.57
CA VAL A 131 -2.27 -22.38 -0.17
C VAL A 131 -3.77 -22.38 -0.52
N SER A 132 -4.58 -21.61 0.21
CA SER A 132 -6.03 -21.56 -0.01
C SER A 132 -6.49 -20.63 -1.16
N TRP A 133 -5.58 -19.81 -1.73
CA TRP A 133 -5.93 -18.78 -2.72
C TRP A 133 -5.62 -19.15 -4.16
N GLN A 134 -6.51 -18.75 -5.07
CA GLN A 134 -6.18 -18.64 -6.50
C GLN A 134 -5.25 -17.46 -6.77
N LYS A 135 -4.52 -17.50 -7.89
CA LYS A 135 -3.60 -16.42 -8.30
C LYS A 135 -4.28 -15.05 -8.37
N ARG A 136 -5.49 -15.00 -8.94
CA ARG A 136 -6.29 -13.78 -9.08
C ARG A 136 -6.60 -13.12 -7.73
N GLU A 137 -6.93 -13.92 -6.72
CA GLU A 137 -7.24 -13.43 -5.37
C GLU A 137 -5.99 -12.81 -4.70
N ARG A 138 -4.80 -13.39 -4.91
CA ARG A 138 -3.56 -12.80 -4.37
C ARG A 138 -3.17 -11.49 -5.04
N ASP A 139 -3.48 -11.36 -6.32
CA ASP A 139 -3.19 -10.15 -7.10
C ASP A 139 -4.13 -8.99 -6.70
N GLU A 140 -5.40 -9.30 -6.38
CA GLU A 140 -6.45 -8.33 -5.99
C GLU A 140 -6.33 -7.83 -4.55
N ILE A 141 -6.11 -8.70 -3.56
CA ILE A 141 -5.98 -8.27 -2.15
C ILE A 141 -4.59 -7.64 -1.89
N GLY A 142 -3.62 -7.91 -2.77
CA GLY A 142 -2.22 -7.60 -2.52
C GLY A 142 -1.63 -8.60 -1.52
N THR A 143 -0.49 -9.19 -1.86
CA THR A 143 0.23 -10.08 -0.92
C THR A 143 1.11 -9.28 0.06
N HIS A 144 1.02 -7.95 0.03
CA HIS A 144 1.87 -7.06 0.81
C HIS A 144 1.27 -6.86 2.20
N ILE A 145 2.04 -7.24 3.21
CA ILE A 145 1.69 -6.99 4.60
C ILE A 145 2.02 -5.53 4.88
N THR A 146 1.01 -4.68 4.73
CA THR A 146 1.14 -3.25 4.97
C THR A 146 0.75 -2.94 6.41
N GLY A 147 1.59 -2.17 7.09
CA GLY A 147 1.24 -1.55 8.38
C GLY A 147 0.15 -0.51 8.17
N LEU A 148 -0.75 -0.35 9.15
CA LEU A 148 -1.52 0.90 9.17
C LEU A 148 -0.51 2.06 9.18
N PRO A 149 -0.74 3.11 8.36
CA PRO A 149 0.08 4.31 8.47
C PRO A 149 -0.02 4.82 9.92
N ASP A 150 1.12 5.25 10.49
CA ASP A 150 1.19 5.78 11.87
C ASP A 150 0.25 6.98 12.09
N THR A 151 -0.17 7.63 11.00
CA THR A 151 -1.20 8.66 10.96
C THR A 151 -2.31 8.25 9.99
N LEU A 152 -3.51 8.02 10.53
CA LEU A 152 -4.72 8.19 9.73
C LEU A 152 -4.75 9.66 9.28
N PRO A 153 -5.11 9.98 8.02
CA PRO A 153 -5.35 11.36 7.65
C PRO A 153 -6.37 11.92 8.64
N ALA A 154 -5.99 13.01 9.33
CA ALA A 154 -6.91 13.70 10.22
C ALA A 154 -8.16 14.03 9.42
N SER A 155 -9.33 13.64 9.94
CA SER A 155 -10.60 14.12 9.41
C SER A 155 -10.58 15.65 9.35
N PRO A 156 -11.19 16.27 8.32
CA PRO A 156 -11.30 17.72 8.22
C PRO A 156 -12.03 18.34 9.41
#